data_AF-A0A6J4MAZ8-F1
#
_entry.id   AF-A0A6J4MAZ8-F1
#
_cell.length_a   1.000
_cell.length_b   1.000
_cell.length_c   1.000
_cell.angle_alpha   90.00
_cell.angle_beta   90.00
_cell.angle_gamma   90.00
#
_symmetry.space_group_name_H-M   'P 1'
#
loop_
_entity.id
_entity.type
_entity.pdbx_description
1 polymer ?
#
loop_
_entity_poly.entity_id
_entity_poly.type
_entity_poly.pdbx_seq_one_letter_code
_entity_poly.pdbx_strand_id
1 'polypeptide(L)'
;MLARLRLLPTAVSAVLAVALVVALPASAASAYSPSDGPTFNNPKGNEAAKFRLLRRVERTIASTPRGHTIRIATYLMDRKITADRLIKAHRRGVNVKIVMDDGIKSAPSRRLRRVLGTNINHRSYARFCRNSCRGTRGQMHSKIYMFSRAGGVNDVVMVSSANLNNGGARLGWNDLFTMTRKKRLYDKYLSIHQQMAKDRPVQPPGKRYQVSRVGRFESHFFPKPGVTRASDPVYRAMSRIHCRGVRGGAGRHGRTAVNVSMFWWSGDRGMYLARRLLALQREGCRISVTYGAPSNKVAAVLRRAAWRGKIALYDSRQHRNNDGIVDLRVHTKYMLVNGHYATDHSAWKIFTGTANWSTGSLTGGDEVMLRVNSRPGYRRYINHYDFVRNRGARKIGRG
;
A
#
# COMPACT_ATOMS: atom_id res chain seq x y z
N MET A 1 55.95 -65.02 58.33
CA MET A 1 54.49 -64.80 58.38
C MET A 1 54.20 -63.38 57.90
N LEU A 2 53.47 -63.26 56.79
CA LEU A 2 53.10 -62.00 56.14
C LEU A 2 51.87 -61.36 56.81
N ALA A 3 51.84 -60.03 56.87
CA ALA A 3 50.58 -59.27 56.91
C ALA A 3 50.70 -58.06 55.96
N ARG A 4 49.85 -58.06 54.92
CA ARG A 4 49.81 -57.10 53.81
C ARG A 4 49.01 -55.85 54.19
N LEU A 5 49.57 -54.67 53.97
CA LEU A 5 48.84 -53.39 53.90
C LEU A 5 47.98 -53.36 52.61
N ARG A 6 46.69 -53.07 52.73
CA ARG A 6 45.79 -52.83 51.59
C ARG A 6 45.61 -51.32 51.38
N LEU A 7 46.03 -50.83 50.23
CA LEU A 7 45.71 -49.50 49.70
C LEU A 7 44.27 -49.51 49.17
N LEU A 8 43.48 -48.51 49.57
CA LEU A 8 42.15 -48.21 49.01
C LEU A 8 42.29 -47.24 47.81
N PRO A 9 41.71 -47.52 46.64
CA PRO A 9 41.68 -46.57 45.54
C PRO A 9 40.49 -45.61 45.68
N THR A 10 40.77 -44.31 45.69
CA THR A 10 39.77 -43.24 45.55
C THR A 10 39.27 -43.19 44.10
N ALA A 11 38.03 -43.64 43.86
CA ALA A 11 37.37 -43.51 42.57
C ALA A 11 36.85 -42.07 42.39
N VAL A 12 37.55 -41.27 41.59
CA VAL A 12 37.06 -39.96 41.13
C VAL A 12 36.02 -40.21 40.03
N SER A 13 34.74 -40.08 40.37
CA SER A 13 33.64 -40.12 39.40
C SER A 13 33.54 -38.78 38.68
N ALA A 14 34.00 -38.71 37.43
CA ALA A 14 33.78 -37.57 36.55
C ALA A 14 32.32 -37.57 36.04
N VAL A 15 31.48 -36.71 36.61
CA VAL A 15 30.12 -36.46 36.12
C VAL A 15 30.22 -35.61 34.84
N LEU A 16 30.13 -36.25 33.68
CA LEU A 16 29.98 -35.56 32.40
C LEU A 16 28.55 -34.99 32.31
N ALA A 17 28.38 -33.72 32.67
CA ALA A 17 27.14 -33.00 32.42
C ALA A 17 26.99 -32.72 30.92
N VAL A 18 26.34 -33.64 30.19
CA VAL A 18 25.92 -33.41 28.80
C VAL A 18 24.81 -32.37 28.84
N ALA A 19 25.16 -31.10 28.66
CA ALA A 19 24.19 -30.03 28.42
C ALA A 19 23.51 -30.28 27.07
N LEU A 20 22.36 -30.95 27.11
CA LEU A 20 21.49 -31.12 25.95
C LEU A 20 20.93 -29.74 25.58
N VAL A 21 21.61 -29.03 24.68
CA VAL A 21 21.09 -27.82 24.06
C VAL A 21 19.92 -28.27 23.19
N VAL A 22 18.71 -28.29 23.75
CA VAL A 22 17.47 -28.45 23.00
C VAL A 22 17.34 -27.23 22.10
N ALA A 23 17.90 -27.31 20.90
CA ALA A 23 17.67 -26.34 19.85
C ALA A 23 16.18 -26.41 19.49
N LEU A 24 15.37 -25.54 20.12
CA LEU A 24 13.96 -25.39 19.77
C LEU A 24 13.88 -25.24 18.24
N PRO A 25 13.14 -26.13 17.54
CA PRO A 25 13.10 -26.09 16.09
C PRO A 25 12.63 -24.71 15.66
N ALA A 26 13.46 -24.01 14.89
CA ALA A 26 13.11 -22.72 14.32
C ALA A 26 11.80 -22.91 13.55
N SER A 27 10.72 -22.27 14.02
CA SER A 27 9.37 -22.50 13.46
C SER A 27 9.42 -22.42 11.94
N ALA A 28 8.99 -23.47 11.22
CA ALA A 28 8.99 -23.47 9.77
C ALA A 28 8.14 -22.32 9.18
N ALA A 29 8.45 -21.93 7.93
CA ALA A 29 7.62 -20.97 7.21
C ALA A 29 6.28 -21.61 6.78
N SER A 30 5.22 -20.81 6.77
CA SER A 30 3.91 -21.25 6.28
C SER A 30 3.94 -21.53 4.76
N ALA A 31 3.18 -22.52 4.29
CA ALA A 31 3.06 -22.85 2.86
C ALA A 31 2.25 -21.83 2.01
N TYR A 32 1.71 -20.76 2.63
CA TYR A 32 0.90 -19.77 1.91
C TYR A 32 1.66 -19.08 0.78
N SER A 33 1.04 -19.02 -0.40
CA SER A 33 1.56 -18.31 -1.56
C SER A 33 0.63 -17.15 -1.94
N PRO A 34 1.11 -15.88 -1.95
CA PRO A 34 0.26 -14.75 -2.30
C PRO A 34 -0.07 -14.74 -3.79
N SER A 35 -1.36 -14.61 -4.12
CA SER A 35 -1.82 -14.51 -5.51
C SER A 35 -1.54 -13.13 -6.12
N ASP A 36 -1.42 -13.03 -7.44
CA ASP A 36 -1.35 -11.75 -8.15
C ASP A 36 -2.72 -11.04 -8.17
N GLY A 37 -2.72 -9.70 -8.26
CA GLY A 37 -3.91 -8.88 -8.44
C GLY A 37 -4.42 -8.15 -7.18
N PRO A 38 -5.56 -7.45 -7.29
CA PRO A 38 -6.07 -6.62 -6.21
C PRO A 38 -6.67 -7.43 -5.05
N THR A 39 -6.79 -6.81 -3.89
CA THR A 39 -7.50 -7.31 -2.70
C THR A 39 -8.12 -6.10 -2.01
N PHE A 40 -9.29 -6.28 -1.40
CA PHE A 40 -10.02 -5.22 -0.70
C PHE A 40 -10.43 -5.70 0.69
N ASN A 41 -10.53 -4.80 1.67
CA ASN A 41 -11.20 -5.09 2.94
C ASN A 41 -12.67 -4.63 2.90
N ASN A 42 -13.41 -5.00 3.94
CA ASN A 42 -14.75 -4.45 4.20
C ASN A 42 -14.82 -3.98 5.67
N PRO A 43 -14.76 -2.67 5.95
CA PRO A 43 -14.84 -2.11 7.30
C PRO A 43 -16.22 -2.32 7.97
N LYS A 44 -17.27 -2.64 7.18
CA LYS A 44 -18.61 -2.98 7.70
C LYS A 44 -18.78 -4.48 7.99
N GLY A 45 -17.85 -5.33 7.56
CA GLY A 45 -17.93 -6.77 7.77
C GLY A 45 -17.43 -7.20 9.15
N ASN A 46 -17.34 -8.52 9.35
CA ASN A 46 -16.72 -9.10 10.54
C ASN A 46 -15.21 -8.77 10.61
N GLU A 47 -14.56 -9.18 11.69
CA GLU A 47 -13.14 -8.89 11.89
C GLU A 47 -12.29 -9.43 10.73
N ALA A 48 -12.56 -10.65 10.25
CA ALA A 48 -11.88 -11.26 9.10
C ALA A 48 -11.88 -10.32 7.88
N ALA A 49 -13.04 -9.76 7.56
CA ALA A 49 -13.24 -8.83 6.46
C ALA A 49 -12.56 -7.48 6.68
N LYS A 50 -12.61 -6.91 7.90
CA LYS A 50 -11.95 -5.63 8.26
C LYS A 50 -10.44 -5.69 8.05
N PHE A 51 -9.80 -6.75 8.57
CA PHE A 51 -8.35 -6.92 8.52
C PHE A 51 -7.85 -7.74 7.33
N ARG A 52 -8.68 -7.97 6.32
CA ARG A 52 -8.34 -8.85 5.18
C ARG A 52 -7.01 -8.50 4.50
N LEU A 53 -6.72 -7.21 4.32
CA LEU A 53 -5.45 -6.75 3.72
C LEU A 53 -4.26 -7.00 4.65
N LEU A 54 -4.40 -6.68 5.93
CA LEU A 54 -3.33 -6.86 6.92
C LEU A 54 -3.03 -8.34 7.12
N ARG A 55 -4.06 -9.20 7.22
CA ARG A 55 -3.91 -10.65 7.25
C ARG A 55 -3.19 -11.18 6.02
N ARG A 56 -3.46 -10.62 4.83
CA ARG A 56 -2.75 -11.02 3.61
C ARG A 56 -1.26 -10.74 3.74
N VAL A 57 -0.87 -9.53 4.17
CA VAL A 57 0.54 -9.17 4.42
C VAL A 57 1.15 -10.05 5.52
N GLU A 58 0.42 -10.30 6.61
CA GLU A 58 0.86 -11.12 7.74
C GLU A 58 1.07 -12.60 7.36
N ARG A 59 0.19 -13.17 6.54
CA ARG A 59 0.38 -14.51 5.97
C ARG A 59 1.59 -14.56 5.05
N THR A 60 1.80 -13.51 4.24
CA THR A 60 3.00 -13.42 3.40
C THR A 60 4.29 -13.35 4.24
N ILE A 61 4.32 -12.56 5.31
CA ILE A 61 5.43 -12.53 6.29
C ILE A 61 5.67 -13.92 6.90
N ALA A 62 4.60 -14.61 7.32
CA ALA A 62 4.70 -15.93 7.90
C ALA A 62 5.22 -16.99 6.91
N SER A 63 4.97 -16.80 5.61
CA SER A 63 5.38 -17.70 4.53
C SER A 63 6.78 -17.44 3.96
N THR A 64 7.50 -16.41 4.42
CA THR A 64 8.88 -16.17 3.96
C THR A 64 9.85 -17.14 4.63
N PRO A 65 10.58 -17.98 3.86
CA PRO A 65 11.50 -18.96 4.42
C PRO A 65 12.81 -18.32 4.92
N ARG A 66 13.54 -19.06 5.76
CA ARG A 66 14.88 -18.67 6.25
C ARG A 66 15.80 -18.30 5.07
N GLY A 67 16.69 -17.32 5.27
CA GLY A 67 17.61 -16.84 4.24
C GLY A 67 16.98 -15.85 3.23
N HIS A 68 15.66 -15.82 3.13
CA HIS A 68 14.97 -14.83 2.29
C HIS A 68 14.76 -13.50 3.02
N THR A 69 14.29 -12.48 2.28
CA THR A 69 14.23 -11.11 2.77
C THR A 69 12.82 -10.53 2.66
N ILE A 70 12.41 -9.85 3.72
CA ILE A 70 11.22 -8.99 3.79
C ILE A 70 11.69 -7.54 3.80
N ARG A 71 11.14 -6.70 2.91
CA ARG A 71 11.36 -5.26 2.90
C ARG A 71 10.04 -4.52 2.99
N ILE A 72 9.93 -3.58 3.92
CA ILE A 72 8.70 -2.81 4.15
C ILE A 72 9.03 -1.32 4.16
N ALA A 73 8.24 -0.54 3.43
CA ALA A 73 8.11 0.90 3.65
C ALA A 73 6.66 1.18 4.03
N THR A 74 6.39 1.70 5.23
CA THR A 74 5.04 1.95 5.71
C THR A 74 4.93 3.20 6.56
N TYR A 75 4.06 4.13 6.17
CA TYR A 75 3.81 5.36 6.92
C TYR A 75 3.48 5.10 8.40
N LEU A 76 2.49 4.24 8.65
CA LEU A 76 2.05 3.91 10.00
C LEU A 76 2.10 2.40 10.23
N MET A 77 2.62 2.02 11.40
CA MET A 77 2.62 0.65 11.93
C MET A 77 2.26 0.71 13.41
N ASP A 78 1.00 0.41 13.76
CA ASP A 78 0.54 0.26 15.16
C ASP A 78 0.06 -1.16 15.47
N ARG A 79 0.15 -2.07 14.49
CA ARG A 79 -0.41 -3.40 14.62
C ARG A 79 0.54 -4.37 15.31
N LYS A 80 0.21 -4.72 16.56
CA LYS A 80 0.97 -5.69 17.37
C LYS A 80 1.19 -7.03 16.65
N ILE A 81 0.14 -7.59 16.04
CA ILE A 81 0.22 -8.89 15.33
C ILE A 81 1.26 -8.83 14.20
N THR A 82 1.30 -7.74 13.44
CA THR A 82 2.28 -7.60 12.35
C THR A 82 3.71 -7.49 12.90
N ALA A 83 3.92 -6.73 13.97
CA ALA A 83 5.22 -6.66 14.65
C ALA A 83 5.67 -8.03 15.19
N ASP A 84 4.76 -8.78 15.84
CA ASP A 84 5.03 -10.13 16.33
C ASP A 84 5.44 -11.08 15.19
N ARG A 85 4.75 -11.02 14.04
CA ARG A 85 5.08 -11.84 12.87
C ARG A 85 6.43 -11.49 12.25
N LEU A 86 6.79 -10.21 12.20
CA LEU A 86 8.10 -9.77 11.71
C LEU A 86 9.23 -10.20 12.66
N ILE A 87 9.04 -10.09 13.98
CA ILE A 87 10.00 -10.58 14.98
C ILE A 87 10.15 -12.10 14.88
N LYS A 88 9.05 -12.84 14.72
CA LYS A 88 9.09 -14.30 14.50
C LYS A 88 9.82 -14.66 13.20
N ALA A 89 9.62 -13.89 12.12
CA ALA A 89 10.37 -14.09 10.88
C ALA A 89 11.87 -13.83 11.07
N HIS A 90 12.24 -12.73 11.74
CA HIS A 90 13.62 -12.42 12.07
C HIS A 90 14.30 -13.56 12.86
N ARG A 91 13.65 -14.05 13.93
CA ARG A 91 14.14 -15.17 14.75
C ARG A 91 14.29 -16.48 13.96
N ARG A 92 13.47 -16.71 12.94
CA ARG A 92 13.61 -17.84 12.00
C ARG A 92 14.83 -17.71 11.08
N GLY A 93 15.46 -16.54 11.01
CA GLY A 93 16.58 -16.25 10.11
C GLY A 93 16.15 -15.60 8.79
N VAL A 94 15.00 -14.92 8.76
CA VAL A 94 14.59 -14.06 7.66
C VAL A 94 15.24 -12.68 7.84
N ASN A 95 15.75 -12.10 6.75
CA ASN A 95 16.26 -10.74 6.74
C ASN A 95 15.07 -9.77 6.75
N VAL A 96 14.88 -8.98 7.82
CA VAL A 96 13.74 -8.06 7.95
C VAL A 96 14.22 -6.62 7.91
N LYS A 97 13.85 -5.88 6.85
CA LYS A 97 14.30 -4.50 6.61
C LYS A 97 13.11 -3.55 6.49
N ILE A 98 12.89 -2.69 7.47
CA ILE A 98 11.72 -1.80 7.50
C ILE A 98 12.10 -0.33 7.62
N VAL A 99 11.43 0.52 6.85
CA VAL A 99 11.46 1.99 6.96
C VAL A 99 10.05 2.49 7.27
N MET A 100 9.96 3.43 8.20
CA MET A 100 8.71 3.98 8.74
C MET A 100 8.80 5.51 8.78
N ASP A 101 7.65 6.18 8.80
CA ASP A 101 7.60 7.62 9.01
C ASP A 101 7.99 7.97 10.46
N ASP A 102 8.68 9.09 10.69
CA ASP A 102 9.05 9.54 12.03
C ASP A 102 7.92 10.27 12.78
N GLY A 103 6.89 10.74 12.06
CA GLY A 103 5.75 11.45 12.63
C GLY A 103 4.83 10.55 13.45
N ILE A 104 4.87 9.22 13.28
CA ILE A 104 4.05 8.29 14.05
C ILE A 104 4.85 7.10 14.59
N LYS A 105 5.35 7.27 15.81
CA LYS A 105 6.08 6.23 16.56
C LYS A 105 5.11 5.57 17.56
N SER A 106 4.68 4.35 17.27
CA SER A 106 3.81 3.54 18.14
C SER A 106 4.64 2.60 19.03
N ALA A 107 4.02 1.99 20.04
CA ALA A 107 4.70 0.96 20.84
C ALA A 107 5.14 -0.25 20.00
N PRO A 108 4.33 -0.80 19.07
CA PRO A 108 4.77 -1.87 18.17
C PRO A 108 5.94 -1.48 17.25
N SER A 109 5.94 -0.28 16.66
CA SER A 109 7.05 0.14 15.78
C SER A 109 8.34 0.37 16.57
N ARG A 110 8.26 0.94 17.78
CA ARG A 110 9.41 1.06 18.70
C ARG A 110 9.95 -0.30 19.14
N ARG A 111 9.09 -1.26 19.46
CA ARG A 111 9.51 -2.62 19.83
C ARG A 111 10.22 -3.30 18.67
N LEU A 112 9.67 -3.21 17.45
CA LEU A 112 10.32 -3.75 16.25
C LEU A 112 11.71 -3.13 16.04
N ARG A 113 11.84 -1.80 16.22
CA ARG A 113 13.13 -1.10 16.16
C ARG A 113 14.15 -1.62 17.16
N ARG A 114 13.74 -1.81 18.42
CA ARG A 114 14.64 -2.34 19.47
C ARG A 114 15.14 -3.75 19.12
N VAL A 115 14.27 -4.62 18.61
CA VAL A 115 14.63 -6.02 18.30
C VAL A 115 15.52 -6.12 17.06
N LEU A 116 15.24 -5.35 16.00
CA LEU A 116 15.98 -5.47 14.74
C LEU A 116 17.25 -4.61 14.69
N GLY A 117 17.38 -3.59 15.55
CA GLY A 117 18.40 -2.55 15.43
C GLY A 117 18.14 -1.58 14.27
N THR A 118 19.04 -0.63 14.08
CA THR A 118 18.90 0.47 13.10
C THR A 118 19.99 0.47 12.01
N ASN A 119 21.03 -0.35 12.15
CA ASN A 119 22.16 -0.38 11.22
C ASN A 119 21.74 -0.98 9.87
N ILE A 120 21.75 -0.17 8.81
CA ILE A 120 21.31 -0.60 7.48
C ILE A 120 22.22 -1.63 6.82
N ASN A 121 23.44 -1.79 7.33
CA ASN A 121 24.41 -2.79 6.88
C ASN A 121 24.12 -4.17 7.47
N HIS A 122 23.29 -4.26 8.51
CA HIS A 122 22.90 -5.55 9.08
C HIS A 122 21.86 -6.27 8.20
N ARG A 123 21.76 -7.58 8.42
CA ARG A 123 20.76 -8.45 7.78
C ARG A 123 19.32 -7.98 8.03
N SER A 124 19.06 -7.48 9.24
CA SER A 124 17.77 -6.90 9.64
C SER A 124 17.97 -5.52 10.25
N TYR A 125 16.99 -4.64 10.06
CA TYR A 125 16.93 -3.32 10.67
C TYR A 125 15.52 -2.74 10.60
N ALA A 126 15.26 -1.75 11.45
CA ALA A 126 14.08 -0.92 11.41
C ALA A 126 14.47 0.55 11.61
N ARG A 127 14.06 1.43 10.71
CA ARG A 127 14.35 2.87 10.79
C ARG A 127 13.09 3.71 10.71
N PHE A 128 13.13 4.83 11.40
CA PHE A 128 12.23 5.95 11.15
C PHE A 128 12.97 6.93 10.25
N CYS A 129 12.33 7.35 9.17
CA CYS A 129 12.88 8.33 8.25
C CYS A 129 12.68 9.74 8.78
N ARG A 130 13.62 10.64 8.51
CA ARG A 130 13.44 12.07 8.74
C ARG A 130 12.66 12.66 7.57
N ASN A 131 11.50 13.28 7.83
CA ASN A 131 10.60 13.77 6.77
C ASN A 131 10.16 12.65 5.81
N SER A 132 10.24 12.90 4.50
CA SER A 132 10.24 11.85 3.47
C SER A 132 11.66 11.33 3.29
N CYS A 133 11.87 10.03 3.50
CA CYS A 133 13.19 9.38 3.44
C CYS A 133 14.05 9.77 2.22
N ARG A 134 13.41 10.06 1.07
CA ARG A 134 14.07 10.41 -0.19
C ARG A 134 13.93 11.89 -0.57
N GLY A 135 13.18 12.67 0.18
CA GLY A 135 12.96 14.10 -0.03
C GLY A 135 13.57 14.96 1.07
N THR A 136 13.30 16.27 0.99
CA THR A 136 13.79 17.26 1.98
C THR A 136 12.71 17.71 2.97
N ARG A 137 11.45 17.36 2.70
CA ARG A 137 10.25 17.77 3.46
C ARG A 137 9.11 16.81 3.18
N GLY A 138 8.03 16.89 3.95
CA GLY A 138 6.88 15.99 3.80
C GLY A 138 7.09 14.69 4.58
N GLN A 139 6.29 13.66 4.27
CA GLN A 139 6.22 12.42 5.04
C GLN A 139 6.61 11.21 4.21
N MET A 140 7.05 10.13 4.85
CA MET A 140 7.13 8.83 4.22
C MET A 140 5.74 8.20 4.16
N HIS A 141 4.97 8.57 3.14
CA HIS A 141 3.57 8.15 3.00
C HIS A 141 3.39 6.87 2.14
N SER A 142 4.46 6.14 1.87
CA SER A 142 4.40 4.89 1.12
C SER A 142 3.92 3.72 1.98
N LYS A 143 3.30 2.72 1.33
CA LYS A 143 2.89 1.42 1.90
C LYS A 143 3.23 0.33 0.90
N ILE A 144 4.50 -0.06 0.93
CA ILE A 144 5.13 -1.04 0.03
C ILE A 144 5.58 -2.22 0.89
N TYR A 145 5.18 -3.43 0.50
CA TYR A 145 5.61 -4.67 1.14
C TYR A 145 6.25 -5.59 0.11
N MET A 146 7.48 -5.98 0.35
CA MET A 146 8.27 -6.79 -0.57
C MET A 146 8.77 -8.05 0.09
N PHE A 147 8.76 -9.15 -0.65
CA PHE A 147 9.23 -10.45 -0.20
C PHE A 147 10.04 -11.07 -1.33
N SER A 148 11.31 -11.41 -1.07
CA SER A 148 12.11 -12.09 -2.10
C SER A 148 11.54 -13.48 -2.40
N ARG A 149 10.94 -14.13 -1.40
CA ARG A 149 10.11 -15.32 -1.52
C ARG A 149 9.02 -15.37 -0.44
N ALA A 150 7.87 -15.91 -0.80
CA ALA A 150 6.77 -16.22 0.10
C ALA A 150 6.06 -17.49 -0.39
N GLY A 151 6.14 -18.56 0.39
CA GLY A 151 5.72 -19.90 -0.06
C GLY A 151 6.48 -20.31 -1.33
N GLY A 152 5.74 -20.71 -2.37
CA GLY A 152 6.27 -21.08 -3.68
C GLY A 152 6.47 -19.91 -4.66
N VAL A 153 6.37 -18.66 -4.20
CA VAL A 153 6.37 -17.48 -5.09
C VAL A 153 7.54 -16.56 -4.79
N ASN A 154 8.32 -16.23 -5.82
CA ASN A 154 9.40 -15.25 -5.76
C ASN A 154 8.93 -13.85 -6.20
N ASP A 155 9.72 -12.83 -5.87
CA ASP A 155 9.56 -11.45 -6.34
C ASP A 155 8.16 -10.88 -6.08
N VAL A 156 7.74 -10.91 -4.82
CA VAL A 156 6.44 -10.40 -4.40
C VAL A 156 6.55 -8.94 -4.01
N VAL A 157 5.77 -8.08 -4.66
CA VAL A 157 5.58 -6.68 -4.28
C VAL A 157 4.10 -6.42 -4.04
N MET A 158 3.78 -5.79 -2.92
CA MET A 158 2.43 -5.33 -2.60
C MET A 158 2.44 -3.82 -2.41
N VAL A 159 1.50 -3.13 -3.07
CA VAL A 159 1.25 -1.70 -2.88
C VAL A 159 -0.15 -1.53 -2.33
N SER A 160 -0.31 -0.74 -1.27
CA SER A 160 -1.55 -0.67 -0.50
C SER A 160 -1.99 0.76 -0.24
N SER A 161 -3.29 1.00 -0.18
CA SER A 161 -3.84 2.23 0.39
C SER A 161 -3.88 2.19 1.93
N ALA A 162 -3.90 0.98 2.51
CA ALA A 162 -3.94 0.74 3.96
C ALA A 162 -2.54 0.79 4.58
N ASN A 163 -2.46 1.42 5.75
CA ASN A 163 -1.34 1.27 6.68
C ASN A 163 -1.42 -0.08 7.43
N LEU A 164 -0.33 -0.49 8.07
CA LEU A 164 -0.31 -1.66 8.97
C LEU A 164 -0.84 -1.28 10.35
N ASN A 165 -2.10 -0.86 10.37
CA ASN A 165 -2.69 -0.19 11.53
C ASN A 165 -4.16 -0.57 11.77
N ASN A 166 -4.59 -0.52 13.04
CA ASN A 166 -5.93 -0.95 13.43
C ASN A 166 -7.02 0.01 12.94
N GLY A 167 -6.82 1.32 13.10
CA GLY A 167 -7.80 2.34 12.70
C GLY A 167 -8.12 2.26 11.20
N GLY A 168 -7.10 2.21 10.34
CA GLY A 168 -7.29 2.13 8.89
C GLY A 168 -8.04 0.86 8.45
N ALA A 169 -7.79 -0.27 9.12
CA ALA A 169 -8.47 -1.53 8.83
C ALA A 169 -9.94 -1.55 9.31
N ARG A 170 -10.24 -0.95 10.46
CA ARG A 170 -11.59 -0.93 11.05
C ARG A 170 -12.49 0.13 10.42
N LEU A 171 -11.93 1.26 10.02
CA LEU A 171 -12.67 2.48 9.66
C LEU A 171 -12.56 2.85 8.16
N GLY A 172 -11.62 2.24 7.43
CA GLY A 172 -11.35 2.56 6.03
C GLY A 172 -11.71 1.44 5.07
N TRP A 173 -12.39 1.76 3.97
CA TRP A 173 -12.32 0.92 2.76
C TRP A 173 -10.95 1.10 2.14
N ASN A 174 -10.23 0.01 1.89
CA ASN A 174 -8.86 0.04 1.40
C ASN A 174 -8.65 -1.00 0.30
N ASP A 175 -7.62 -0.78 -0.49
CA ASP A 175 -7.17 -1.70 -1.51
C ASP A 175 -5.68 -2.03 -1.37
N LEU A 176 -5.30 -3.21 -1.85
CA LEU A 176 -3.92 -3.68 -1.97
C LEU A 176 -3.77 -4.40 -3.30
N PHE A 177 -2.75 -4.03 -4.08
CA PHE A 177 -2.40 -4.72 -5.32
C PHE A 177 -1.14 -5.57 -5.09
N THR A 178 -1.25 -6.89 -5.32
CA THR A 178 -0.11 -7.81 -5.27
C THR A 178 0.43 -8.04 -6.69
N MET A 179 1.75 -7.94 -6.86
CA MET A 179 2.49 -8.19 -8.09
C MET A 179 3.52 -9.29 -7.78
N THR A 180 3.55 -10.35 -8.58
CA THR A 180 4.42 -11.53 -8.31
C THR A 180 5.23 -11.93 -9.53
N ARG A 181 6.36 -12.62 -9.32
CA ARG A 181 7.19 -13.22 -10.39
C ARG A 181 7.61 -12.22 -11.47
N LYS A 182 7.96 -10.99 -11.06
CA LYS A 182 8.44 -9.93 -11.96
C LYS A 182 9.75 -9.37 -11.42
N LYS A 183 10.86 -10.09 -11.60
CA LYS A 183 12.18 -9.72 -11.09
C LYS A 183 12.58 -8.27 -11.38
N ARG A 184 12.47 -7.80 -12.64
CA ARG A 184 12.77 -6.39 -12.99
C ARG A 184 11.92 -5.36 -12.22
N LEU A 185 10.65 -5.68 -11.97
CA LEU A 185 9.77 -4.83 -11.16
C LEU A 185 10.23 -4.84 -9.70
N TYR A 186 10.46 -6.03 -9.14
CA TYR A 186 10.94 -6.21 -7.78
C TYR A 186 12.27 -5.48 -7.54
N ASP A 187 13.23 -5.60 -8.45
CA ASP A 187 14.54 -4.94 -8.38
C ASP A 187 14.39 -3.41 -8.38
N LYS A 188 13.41 -2.85 -9.10
CA LYS A 188 13.13 -1.42 -9.02
C LYS A 188 12.60 -1.03 -7.64
N TYR A 189 11.61 -1.73 -7.12
CA TYR A 189 11.08 -1.45 -5.77
C TYR A 189 12.18 -1.62 -4.70
N LEU A 190 13.10 -2.57 -4.91
CA LEU A 190 14.24 -2.81 -4.04
C LEU A 190 15.17 -1.59 -4.03
N SER A 191 15.50 -1.07 -5.21
CA SER A 191 16.31 0.15 -5.34
C SER A 191 15.66 1.34 -4.62
N ILE A 192 14.34 1.51 -4.76
CA ILE A 192 13.60 2.56 -4.05
C ILE A 192 13.65 2.36 -2.53
N HIS A 193 13.43 1.13 -2.04
CA HIS A 193 13.52 0.82 -0.60
C HIS A 193 14.92 1.07 -0.05
N GLN A 194 15.98 0.71 -0.79
CA GLN A 194 17.36 0.99 -0.42
C GLN A 194 17.65 2.50 -0.37
N GLN A 195 17.10 3.28 -1.30
CA GLN A 195 17.17 4.76 -1.22
C GLN A 195 16.46 5.27 0.03
N MET A 196 15.26 4.76 0.36
CA MET A 196 14.55 5.14 1.58
C MET A 196 15.34 4.77 2.84
N ALA A 197 15.97 3.61 2.89
CA ALA A 197 16.73 3.15 4.05
C ALA A 197 17.96 4.02 4.36
N LYS A 198 18.55 4.66 3.34
CA LYS A 198 19.63 5.64 3.53
C LYS A 198 19.16 6.88 4.28
N ASP A 199 17.86 7.22 4.19
CA ASP A 199 17.24 8.35 4.87
C ASP A 199 17.97 9.67 4.57
N ARG A 200 18.23 9.89 3.28
CA ARG A 200 18.91 11.07 2.75
C ARG A 200 18.21 11.49 1.46
N PRO A 201 18.03 12.80 1.20
CA PRO A 201 17.44 13.27 -0.04
C PRO A 201 18.18 12.69 -1.25
N VAL A 202 17.45 12.12 -2.20
CA VAL A 202 18.07 11.65 -3.45
C VAL A 202 18.52 12.86 -4.26
N GLN A 203 19.77 12.81 -4.75
CA GLN A 203 20.40 13.86 -5.54
C GLN A 203 20.72 13.42 -6.98
N PRO A 204 20.69 14.36 -7.96
CA PRO A 204 20.09 15.70 -7.85
C PRO A 204 18.56 15.62 -7.67
N PRO A 205 17.86 16.71 -7.28
CA PRO A 205 16.43 16.67 -6.96
C PRO A 205 15.53 16.12 -8.08
N GLY A 206 15.94 16.29 -9.35
CA GLY A 206 15.27 15.72 -10.52
C GLY A 206 15.23 14.18 -10.56
N LYS A 207 16.15 13.49 -9.86
CA LYS A 207 16.18 12.02 -9.78
C LYS A 207 15.29 11.43 -8.68
N ARG A 208 14.62 12.27 -7.87
CA ARG A 208 13.70 11.81 -6.81
C ARG A 208 12.44 11.16 -7.39
N TYR A 209 11.91 11.73 -8.47
CA TYR A 209 10.79 11.14 -9.19
C TYR A 209 11.28 10.08 -10.15
N GLN A 210 10.82 8.85 -9.96
CA GLN A 210 11.24 7.72 -10.77
C GLN A 210 10.02 6.98 -11.30
N VAL A 211 10.13 6.49 -12.53
CA VAL A 211 9.09 5.67 -13.17
C VAL A 211 9.70 4.33 -13.57
N SER A 212 8.92 3.26 -13.49
CA SER A 212 9.29 1.95 -14.01
C SER A 212 8.11 1.33 -14.72
N ARG A 213 8.39 0.72 -15.88
CA ARG A 213 7.41 0.04 -16.72
C ARG A 213 7.85 -1.40 -16.92
N VAL A 214 7.03 -2.35 -16.47
CA VAL A 214 7.31 -3.79 -16.60
C VAL A 214 6.02 -4.50 -16.99
N GLY A 215 5.95 -4.92 -18.26
CA GLY A 215 4.74 -5.51 -18.83
C GLY A 215 3.53 -4.59 -18.64
N ARG A 216 2.48 -5.11 -17.99
CA ARG A 216 1.24 -4.36 -17.74
C ARG A 216 1.29 -3.32 -16.62
N PHE A 217 2.42 -3.20 -15.93
CA PHE A 217 2.57 -2.36 -14.74
C PHE A 217 3.44 -1.13 -15.03
N GLU A 218 2.98 0.04 -14.59
CA GLU A 218 3.77 1.27 -14.55
C GLU A 218 3.73 1.86 -13.12
N SER A 219 4.87 1.86 -12.45
CA SER A 219 5.03 2.37 -11.09
C SER A 219 5.72 3.72 -11.08
N HIS A 220 5.12 4.69 -10.40
CA HIS A 220 5.65 6.02 -10.16
C HIS A 220 6.03 6.15 -8.69
N PHE A 221 7.25 6.60 -8.44
CA PHE A 221 7.81 6.81 -7.11
C PHE A 221 8.07 8.29 -6.91
N PHE A 222 7.47 8.86 -5.87
CA PHE A 222 7.61 10.26 -5.46
C PHE A 222 8.64 10.37 -4.33
N PRO A 223 9.19 11.56 -4.00
CA PRO A 223 8.75 12.90 -4.39
C PRO A 223 9.10 13.32 -5.83
N LYS A 224 8.25 14.16 -6.41
CA LYS A 224 8.45 14.92 -7.65
C LYS A 224 8.42 16.42 -7.31
N PRO A 225 9.56 17.07 -7.06
CA PRO A 225 9.62 18.52 -6.87
C PRO A 225 9.00 19.28 -8.05
N GLY A 226 8.39 20.44 -7.80
CA GLY A 226 7.85 21.30 -8.86
C GLY A 226 6.64 20.73 -9.64
N VAL A 227 5.84 19.85 -9.03
CA VAL A 227 4.59 19.41 -9.67
C VAL A 227 3.64 20.59 -9.85
N THR A 228 3.28 20.86 -11.10
CA THR A 228 2.23 21.79 -11.53
C THR A 228 1.09 21.01 -12.13
N ARG A 229 -0.04 21.66 -12.46
CA ARG A 229 -1.15 21.02 -13.21
C ARG A 229 -0.67 20.29 -14.46
N ALA A 230 0.19 20.92 -15.27
CA ALA A 230 0.68 20.36 -16.53
C ALA A 230 1.69 19.21 -16.34
N SER A 231 2.40 19.17 -15.22
CA SER A 231 3.42 18.15 -14.93
C SER A 231 2.97 17.08 -13.92
N ASP A 232 1.72 17.16 -13.45
CA ASP A 232 1.10 16.17 -12.56
C ASP A 232 0.82 14.86 -13.33
N PRO A 233 1.32 13.69 -12.86
CA PRO A 233 1.12 12.43 -13.55
C PRO A 233 -0.35 12.00 -13.66
N VAL A 234 -1.20 12.31 -12.68
CA VAL A 234 -2.63 11.99 -12.71
C VAL A 234 -3.35 12.90 -13.71
N TYR A 235 -3.03 14.19 -13.73
CA TYR A 235 -3.58 15.12 -14.72
C TYR A 235 -3.20 14.70 -16.13
N ARG A 236 -1.92 14.42 -16.39
CA ARG A 236 -1.43 13.90 -17.68
C ARG A 236 -2.11 12.58 -18.07
N ALA A 237 -2.40 11.71 -17.10
CA ALA A 237 -3.15 10.49 -17.37
C ALA A 237 -4.59 10.78 -17.82
N MET A 238 -5.26 11.75 -17.19
CA MET A 238 -6.61 12.18 -17.58
C MET A 238 -6.64 12.94 -18.91
N SER A 239 -5.55 13.61 -19.31
CA SER A 239 -5.44 14.24 -20.63
C SER A 239 -5.41 13.24 -21.78
N ARG A 240 -5.12 11.96 -21.51
CA ARG A 240 -5.12 10.88 -22.51
C ARG A 240 -6.49 10.20 -22.66
N ILE A 241 -7.50 10.66 -21.93
CA ILE A 241 -8.84 10.07 -21.99
C ILE A 241 -9.61 10.73 -23.14
N HIS A 242 -10.16 9.91 -24.04
CA HIS A 242 -11.10 10.35 -25.06
C HIS A 242 -12.49 9.84 -24.69
N CYS A 243 -13.52 10.68 -24.75
CA CYS A 243 -14.85 10.30 -24.26
C CYS A 243 -15.70 9.53 -25.25
N ARG A 244 -15.31 9.53 -26.53
CA ARG A 244 -16.02 8.92 -27.67
C ARG A 244 -15.12 7.92 -28.39
N GLY A 245 -15.69 7.19 -29.35
CA GLY A 245 -14.95 6.20 -30.13
C GLY A 245 -14.60 4.94 -29.35
N VAL A 246 -15.41 4.57 -28.35
CA VAL A 246 -15.19 3.35 -27.58
C VAL A 246 -15.60 2.12 -28.39
N ARG A 247 -14.82 1.05 -28.32
CA ARG A 247 -15.03 -0.22 -29.04
C ARG A 247 -14.88 -1.42 -28.10
N GLY A 248 -15.19 -2.63 -28.61
CA GLY A 248 -14.82 -3.89 -27.96
C GLY A 248 -15.51 -4.15 -26.60
N GLY A 249 -16.74 -3.68 -26.43
CA GLY A 249 -17.50 -3.85 -25.18
C GLY A 249 -16.93 -3.12 -23.96
N ALA A 250 -16.00 -2.18 -24.17
CA ALA A 250 -15.52 -1.28 -23.15
C ALA A 250 -16.44 -0.07 -22.97
N GLY A 251 -16.24 0.68 -21.89
CA GLY A 251 -17.00 1.88 -21.58
C GLY A 251 -18.40 1.57 -21.04
N ARG A 252 -19.21 2.62 -21.00
CA ARG A 252 -20.60 2.55 -20.54
C ARG A 252 -21.48 3.36 -21.49
N HIS A 253 -22.41 2.68 -22.16
CA HIS A 253 -23.28 3.27 -23.19
C HIS A 253 -22.49 4.01 -24.28
N GLY A 254 -21.48 3.34 -24.86
CA GLY A 254 -20.64 3.90 -25.94
C GLY A 254 -19.69 5.04 -25.54
N ARG A 255 -19.57 5.35 -24.25
CA ARG A 255 -18.72 6.42 -23.71
C ARG A 255 -17.67 5.88 -22.76
N THR A 256 -16.52 6.55 -22.69
CA THR A 256 -15.49 6.21 -21.71
C THR A 256 -15.99 6.48 -20.29
N ALA A 257 -15.88 5.48 -19.42
CA ALA A 257 -16.26 5.53 -18.02
C ALA A 257 -15.04 5.77 -17.14
N VAL A 258 -15.13 6.76 -16.26
CA VAL A 258 -14.10 7.11 -15.27
C VAL A 258 -14.71 7.03 -13.88
N ASN A 259 -14.18 6.14 -13.04
CA ASN A 259 -14.64 5.94 -11.67
C ASN A 259 -13.50 6.28 -10.70
N VAL A 260 -13.74 7.19 -9.75
CA VAL A 260 -12.73 7.65 -8.80
C VAL A 260 -13.17 7.33 -7.38
N SER A 261 -12.29 6.70 -6.61
CA SER A 261 -12.42 6.55 -5.17
C SER A 261 -11.22 7.19 -4.49
N MET A 262 -11.45 8.26 -3.73
CA MET A 262 -10.36 9.08 -3.20
C MET A 262 -10.58 9.46 -1.74
N PHE A 263 -9.61 9.12 -0.90
CA PHE A 263 -9.60 9.50 0.51
C PHE A 263 -9.44 11.01 0.70
N TRP A 264 -8.22 11.52 0.71
CA TRP A 264 -7.95 12.93 0.99
C TRP A 264 -7.83 13.71 -0.32
N TRP A 265 -8.68 14.72 -0.48
CA TRP A 265 -8.81 15.48 -1.74
C TRP A 265 -8.93 16.97 -1.46
N SER A 266 -7.83 17.72 -1.60
CA SER A 266 -7.76 19.09 -1.09
C SER A 266 -6.71 19.97 -1.79
N GLY A 267 -6.71 21.26 -1.47
CA GLY A 267 -5.79 22.24 -2.04
C GLY A 267 -5.90 22.43 -3.57
N ASP A 268 -5.00 23.21 -4.13
CA ASP A 268 -4.98 23.53 -5.58
C ASP A 268 -4.88 22.29 -6.46
N ARG A 269 -4.08 21.31 -6.02
CA ARG A 269 -3.99 20.01 -6.70
C ARG A 269 -5.32 19.30 -6.74
N GLY A 270 -6.01 19.23 -5.60
CA GLY A 270 -7.35 18.67 -5.55
C GLY A 270 -8.30 19.39 -6.48
N MET A 271 -8.28 20.73 -6.49
CA MET A 271 -9.16 21.55 -7.30
C MET A 271 -8.95 21.36 -8.80
N TYR A 272 -7.71 21.37 -9.31
CA TYR A 272 -7.51 21.17 -10.75
C TYR A 272 -7.82 19.74 -11.20
N LEU A 273 -7.66 18.73 -10.33
CA LEU A 273 -8.04 17.35 -10.65
C LEU A 273 -9.56 17.20 -10.70
N ALA A 274 -10.28 17.81 -9.75
CA ALA A 274 -11.74 17.85 -9.77
C ALA A 274 -12.28 18.56 -11.02
N ARG A 275 -11.71 19.73 -11.37
CA ARG A 275 -12.07 20.45 -12.60
C ARG A 275 -11.77 19.65 -13.86
N ARG A 276 -10.68 18.88 -13.90
CA ARG A 276 -10.38 18.00 -15.05
C ARG A 276 -11.41 16.90 -15.23
N LEU A 277 -11.89 16.28 -14.15
CA LEU A 277 -12.99 15.30 -14.24
C LEU A 277 -14.28 15.93 -14.77
N LEU A 278 -14.61 17.16 -14.33
CA LEU A 278 -15.77 17.87 -14.85
C LEU A 278 -15.59 18.31 -16.31
N ALA A 279 -14.36 18.58 -16.75
CA ALA A 279 -14.07 18.80 -18.17
C ALA A 279 -14.33 17.51 -18.99
N LEU A 280 -13.81 16.36 -18.54
CA LEU A 280 -14.09 15.07 -19.18
C LEU A 280 -15.59 14.76 -19.24
N GLN A 281 -16.35 15.11 -18.19
CA GLN A 281 -17.81 14.99 -18.22
C GLN A 281 -18.43 15.81 -19.35
N ARG A 282 -18.03 17.08 -19.50
CA ARG A 282 -18.50 17.96 -20.60
C ARG A 282 -18.09 17.44 -21.97
N GLU A 283 -16.93 16.82 -22.08
CA GLU A 283 -16.45 16.14 -23.30
C GLU A 283 -17.24 14.84 -23.62
N GLY A 284 -18.07 14.36 -22.69
CA GLY A 284 -19.03 13.26 -22.89
C GLY A 284 -18.70 11.98 -22.11
N CYS A 285 -17.68 11.98 -21.24
CA CYS A 285 -17.33 10.82 -20.44
C CYS A 285 -18.36 10.59 -19.33
N ARG A 286 -18.52 9.32 -18.92
CA ARG A 286 -19.32 8.96 -17.75
C ARG A 286 -18.45 9.03 -16.50
N ILE A 287 -18.70 10.01 -15.64
CA ILE A 287 -17.91 10.25 -14.44
C ILE A 287 -18.68 9.82 -13.20
N SER A 288 -18.06 8.98 -12.38
CA SER A 288 -18.56 8.58 -11.06
C SER A 288 -17.47 8.79 -10.00
N VAL A 289 -17.82 9.43 -8.89
CA VAL A 289 -16.87 9.79 -7.83
C VAL A 289 -17.39 9.33 -6.48
N THR A 290 -16.52 8.72 -5.67
CA THR A 290 -16.73 8.47 -4.24
C THR A 290 -15.58 9.11 -3.48
N TYR A 291 -15.86 10.03 -2.56
CA TYR A 291 -14.83 10.68 -1.74
C TYR A 291 -14.93 10.27 -0.26
N GLY A 292 -13.82 10.36 0.47
CA GLY A 292 -13.77 10.10 1.92
C GLY A 292 -13.51 11.34 2.77
N ALA A 293 -12.63 12.23 2.33
CA ALA A 293 -12.20 13.42 3.05
C ALA A 293 -11.83 14.55 2.06
N PRO A 294 -12.82 15.09 1.31
CA PRO A 294 -12.59 16.26 0.47
C PRO A 294 -12.50 17.53 1.33
N SER A 295 -11.77 18.55 0.85
CA SER A 295 -11.91 19.90 1.39
C SER A 295 -13.28 20.49 1.03
N ASN A 296 -13.73 21.51 1.78
CA ASN A 296 -15.01 22.18 1.53
C ASN A 296 -15.12 22.69 0.08
N LYS A 297 -14.04 23.29 -0.46
CA LYS A 297 -14.00 23.79 -1.84
C LYS A 297 -14.15 22.67 -2.88
N VAL A 298 -13.45 21.54 -2.70
CA VAL A 298 -13.56 20.38 -3.61
C VAL A 298 -14.96 19.77 -3.52
N ALA A 299 -15.47 19.57 -2.30
CA ALA A 299 -16.81 19.03 -2.07
C ALA A 299 -17.88 19.91 -2.72
N ALA A 300 -17.83 21.23 -2.52
CA ALA A 300 -18.81 22.16 -3.10
C ALA A 300 -18.86 22.07 -4.64
N VAL A 301 -17.71 22.04 -5.31
CA VAL A 301 -17.65 21.92 -6.78
C VAL A 301 -18.22 20.59 -7.28
N LEU A 302 -17.85 19.47 -6.65
CA LEU A 302 -18.36 18.16 -7.05
C LEU A 302 -19.86 18.02 -6.77
N ARG A 303 -20.33 18.49 -5.60
CA ARG A 303 -21.75 18.47 -5.22
C ARG A 303 -22.58 19.30 -6.17
N ARG A 304 -22.14 20.52 -6.53
CA ARG A 304 -22.82 21.37 -7.53
C ARG A 304 -22.98 20.66 -8.87
N ALA A 305 -21.94 19.97 -9.34
CA ALA A 305 -22.02 19.18 -10.57
C ALA A 305 -23.01 18.00 -10.44
N ALA A 306 -23.02 17.32 -9.29
CA ALA A 306 -23.93 16.21 -9.03
C ALA A 306 -25.41 16.66 -8.96
N TRP A 307 -25.71 17.76 -8.29
CA TRP A 307 -27.07 18.34 -8.24
C TRP A 307 -27.61 18.74 -9.62
N ARG A 308 -26.71 19.12 -10.54
CA ARG A 308 -27.04 19.40 -11.95
C ARG A 308 -27.07 18.14 -12.83
N GLY A 309 -27.01 16.95 -12.25
CA GLY A 309 -27.03 15.67 -12.98
C GLY A 309 -25.80 15.42 -13.87
N LYS A 310 -24.69 16.15 -13.67
CA LYS A 310 -23.51 16.04 -14.54
C LYS A 310 -22.64 14.84 -14.19
N ILE A 311 -22.49 14.52 -12.91
CA ILE A 311 -21.71 13.37 -12.44
C ILE A 311 -22.51 12.55 -11.42
N ALA A 312 -22.18 11.27 -11.28
CA ALA A 312 -22.60 10.50 -10.11
C ALA A 312 -21.61 10.76 -8.97
N LEU A 313 -22.10 11.20 -7.81
CA LEU A 313 -21.27 11.51 -6.65
C LEU A 313 -21.77 10.77 -5.42
N TYR A 314 -20.84 10.21 -4.65
CA TYR A 314 -21.11 9.46 -3.43
C TYR A 314 -20.24 9.97 -2.28
N ASP A 315 -20.89 10.34 -1.18
CA ASP A 315 -20.27 10.72 0.08
C ASP A 315 -20.13 9.47 0.95
N SER A 316 -18.90 8.97 1.12
CA SER A 316 -18.67 7.74 1.88
C SER A 316 -18.56 7.93 3.39
N ARG A 317 -18.60 9.19 3.86
CA ARG A 317 -18.47 9.51 5.28
C ARG A 317 -19.71 9.06 6.03
N GLN A 318 -19.51 8.25 7.05
CA GLN A 318 -20.55 7.80 7.97
C GLN A 318 -20.19 8.23 9.37
N HIS A 319 -21.14 8.86 10.05
CA HIS A 319 -21.13 9.15 11.47
C HIS A 319 -22.02 8.08 12.13
N ARG A 320 -21.48 7.27 13.03
CA ARG A 320 -22.15 6.13 13.67
C ARG A 320 -22.67 6.47 15.05
N ASN A 321 -22.10 7.48 15.69
CA ASN A 321 -22.43 7.92 17.05
C ASN A 321 -22.77 9.42 17.13
N ASN A 322 -22.91 10.10 15.98
CA ASN A 322 -23.25 11.53 15.87
C ASN A 322 -22.38 12.48 16.71
N ASP A 323 -21.15 12.09 17.06
CA ASP A 323 -20.18 12.90 17.82
C ASP A 323 -19.47 13.97 16.97
N GLY A 324 -19.89 14.16 15.72
CA GLY A 324 -19.24 15.03 14.74
C GLY A 324 -17.99 14.45 14.08
N ILE A 325 -17.51 13.26 14.48
CA ILE A 325 -16.34 12.57 13.91
C ILE A 325 -16.80 11.55 12.87
N VAL A 326 -16.09 11.48 11.74
CA VAL A 326 -16.39 10.47 10.70
C VAL A 326 -15.79 9.13 11.10
N ASP A 327 -16.63 8.17 11.43
CA ASP A 327 -16.24 6.80 11.80
C ASP A 327 -15.80 5.95 10.62
N LEU A 328 -16.44 6.08 9.46
CA LEU A 328 -16.18 5.20 8.33
C LEU A 328 -16.19 5.97 7.02
N ARG A 329 -15.20 5.71 6.16
CA ARG A 329 -15.07 6.33 4.84
C ARG A 329 -14.16 5.54 3.91
N VAL A 330 -14.18 5.87 2.62
CA VAL A 330 -13.16 5.34 1.72
C VAL A 330 -11.79 5.86 2.11
N HIS A 331 -10.84 4.94 2.25
CA HIS A 331 -9.41 5.22 2.39
C HIS A 331 -8.61 4.75 1.15
N THR A 332 -9.31 4.21 0.16
CA THR A 332 -8.83 3.90 -1.20
C THR A 332 -8.44 5.16 -1.95
N LYS A 333 -7.50 5.00 -2.88
CA LYS A 333 -6.93 6.10 -3.67
C LYS A 333 -6.73 5.60 -5.10
N TYR A 334 -7.83 5.42 -5.82
CA TYR A 334 -7.79 4.90 -7.18
C TYR A 334 -8.68 5.67 -8.16
N MET A 335 -8.28 5.59 -9.42
CA MET A 335 -9.06 5.98 -10.60
C MET A 335 -9.10 4.78 -11.54
N LEU A 336 -10.28 4.48 -12.08
CA LEU A 336 -10.49 3.42 -13.06
C LEU A 336 -10.93 4.09 -14.37
N VAL A 337 -10.33 3.70 -15.49
CA VAL A 337 -10.74 4.17 -16.82
C VAL A 337 -11.07 2.97 -17.69
N ASN A 338 -12.29 2.94 -18.24
CA ASN A 338 -12.71 1.94 -19.20
C ASN A 338 -13.33 2.59 -20.43
N GLY A 339 -12.77 2.31 -21.61
CA GLY A 339 -13.15 2.94 -22.87
C GLY A 339 -11.92 3.40 -23.65
N HIS A 340 -11.99 4.57 -24.27
CA HIS A 340 -10.95 5.08 -25.15
C HIS A 340 -9.87 5.86 -24.37
N TYR A 341 -8.64 5.35 -24.37
CA TYR A 341 -7.48 5.89 -23.66
C TYR A 341 -6.24 5.92 -24.57
N ALA A 342 -5.75 7.11 -24.89
CA ALA A 342 -4.76 7.32 -25.94
C ALA A 342 -5.21 6.59 -27.22
N THR A 343 -4.40 5.71 -27.79
CA THR A 343 -4.73 4.95 -28.99
C THR A 343 -5.56 3.67 -28.72
N ASP A 344 -5.81 3.32 -27.45
CA ASP A 344 -6.57 2.11 -27.09
C ASP A 344 -8.05 2.43 -26.93
N HIS A 345 -8.87 2.00 -27.89
CA HIS A 345 -10.32 2.23 -27.92
C HIS A 345 -11.11 1.33 -26.95
N SER A 346 -10.46 0.38 -26.28
CA SER A 346 -11.10 -0.65 -25.44
C SER A 346 -10.39 -0.86 -24.10
N ALA A 347 -9.79 0.20 -23.57
CA ALA A 347 -8.88 0.15 -22.44
C ALA A 347 -9.53 -0.30 -21.13
N TRP A 348 -8.75 -0.99 -20.29
CA TRP A 348 -9.09 -1.38 -18.92
C TRP A 348 -7.97 -0.96 -17.97
N LYS A 349 -7.97 0.33 -17.61
CA LYS A 349 -6.88 0.97 -16.84
C LYS A 349 -7.25 1.11 -15.37
N ILE A 350 -6.31 0.76 -14.50
CA ILE A 350 -6.38 0.97 -13.05
C ILE A 350 -5.25 1.89 -12.67
N PHE A 351 -5.55 2.93 -11.91
CA PHE A 351 -4.58 3.79 -11.24
C PHE A 351 -4.84 3.64 -9.76
N THR A 352 -3.89 3.15 -8.97
CA THR A 352 -4.03 3.00 -7.51
C THR A 352 -2.72 3.36 -6.81
N GLY A 353 -2.72 3.46 -5.49
CA GLY A 353 -1.49 3.62 -4.71
C GLY A 353 -1.72 4.30 -3.38
N THR A 354 -0.71 5.05 -2.96
CA THR A 354 -0.66 5.68 -1.64
C THR A 354 -1.00 7.16 -1.69
N ALA A 355 -0.81 7.79 -2.86
CA ALA A 355 -0.93 9.23 -3.06
C ALA A 355 -2.37 9.73 -2.99
N ASN A 356 -2.59 10.69 -2.09
CA ASN A 356 -3.82 11.47 -2.03
C ASN A 356 -3.93 12.41 -3.24
N TRP A 357 -5.08 13.03 -3.46
CA TRP A 357 -5.27 14.11 -4.44
C TRP A 357 -5.22 15.48 -3.74
N SER A 358 -4.12 15.71 -3.02
CA SER A 358 -3.89 16.93 -2.26
C SER A 358 -2.59 17.64 -2.64
N THR A 359 -2.53 18.95 -2.37
CA THR A 359 -1.30 19.74 -2.43
C THR A 359 -0.24 19.13 -1.51
N GLY A 360 1.02 19.11 -1.94
CA GLY A 360 2.13 18.55 -1.15
C GLY A 360 2.33 17.03 -1.28
N SER A 361 1.27 16.25 -1.56
CA SER A 361 1.36 14.77 -1.56
C SER A 361 2.41 14.25 -2.54
N LEU A 362 2.53 14.82 -3.75
CA LEU A 362 3.52 14.36 -4.73
C LEU A 362 4.86 15.09 -4.64
N THR A 363 4.94 16.27 -4.01
CA THR A 363 6.12 17.14 -4.10
C THR A 363 7.12 16.92 -2.97
N GLY A 364 6.62 16.69 -1.76
CA GLY A 364 7.43 16.41 -0.58
C GLY A 364 7.45 14.94 -0.22
N GLY A 365 6.29 14.28 -0.22
CA GLY A 365 6.14 12.93 0.32
C GLY A 365 6.75 11.81 -0.52
N ASP A 366 7.24 10.77 0.15
CA ASP A 366 7.47 9.48 -0.49
C ASP A 366 6.12 8.80 -0.71
N GLU A 367 5.69 8.70 -1.96
CA GLU A 367 4.47 8.03 -2.37
C GLU A 367 4.77 7.04 -3.50
N VAL A 368 3.86 6.09 -3.71
CA VAL A 368 3.84 5.24 -4.90
C VAL A 368 2.48 5.30 -5.57
N MET A 369 2.47 5.46 -6.89
CA MET A 369 1.29 5.28 -7.73
C MET A 369 1.56 4.17 -8.75
N LEU A 370 0.66 3.19 -8.79
CA LEU A 370 0.67 2.07 -9.70
C LEU A 370 -0.39 2.27 -10.79
N ARG A 371 0.00 2.09 -12.05
CA ARG A 371 -0.90 1.97 -13.19
C ARG A 371 -0.87 0.53 -13.69
N VAL A 372 -2.04 -0.04 -13.96
CA VAL A 372 -2.18 -1.43 -14.41
C VAL A 372 -3.12 -1.49 -15.60
N ASN A 373 -2.68 -2.15 -16.67
CA ASN A 373 -3.54 -2.55 -17.79
C ASN A 373 -4.05 -3.97 -17.51
N SER A 374 -5.30 -4.13 -17.07
CA SER A 374 -5.82 -5.46 -16.68
C SER A 374 -7.34 -5.50 -16.66
N ARG A 375 -7.95 -6.21 -17.61
CA ARG A 375 -9.39 -6.45 -17.60
C ARG A 375 -9.87 -7.24 -16.35
N PRO A 376 -9.25 -8.37 -15.94
CA PRO A 376 -9.65 -9.07 -14.72
C PRO A 376 -9.44 -8.23 -13.46
N GLY A 377 -8.33 -7.48 -13.38
CA GLY A 377 -8.07 -6.57 -12.28
C GLY A 377 -9.11 -5.46 -12.21
N TYR A 378 -9.45 -4.87 -13.35
CA TYR A 378 -10.44 -3.80 -13.47
C TYR A 378 -11.80 -4.29 -12.99
N ARG A 379 -12.25 -5.47 -13.45
CA ARG A 379 -13.53 -6.07 -13.01
C ARG A 379 -13.61 -6.19 -11.50
N ARG A 380 -12.52 -6.56 -10.84
CA ARG A 380 -12.47 -6.64 -9.36
C ARG A 380 -12.52 -5.26 -8.70
N TYR A 381 -11.87 -4.25 -9.26
CA TYR A 381 -11.95 -2.87 -8.77
C TYR A 381 -13.32 -2.23 -8.98
N ILE A 382 -13.96 -2.43 -10.14
CA ILE A 382 -15.28 -1.85 -10.40
C ILE A 382 -16.35 -2.55 -9.56
N ASN A 383 -16.27 -3.87 -9.36
CA ASN A 383 -17.15 -4.58 -8.43
C ASN A 383 -16.99 -4.06 -6.98
N HIS A 384 -15.76 -3.79 -6.55
CA HIS A 384 -15.53 -3.17 -5.24
C HIS A 384 -16.09 -1.73 -5.20
N TYR A 385 -15.86 -0.93 -6.24
CA TYR A 385 -16.40 0.43 -6.36
C TYR A 385 -17.93 0.44 -6.25
N ASP A 386 -18.60 -0.45 -6.99
CA ASP A 386 -20.06 -0.59 -6.98
C ASP A 386 -20.57 -1.11 -5.63
N PHE A 387 -19.85 -2.03 -4.99
CA PHE A 387 -20.18 -2.48 -3.64
C PHE A 387 -20.12 -1.32 -2.62
N VAL A 388 -19.04 -0.53 -2.64
CA VAL A 388 -18.87 0.63 -1.75
C VAL A 388 -19.92 1.69 -2.03
N ARG A 389 -20.20 2.02 -3.30
CA ARG A 389 -21.20 3.06 -3.62
C ARG A 389 -22.60 2.64 -3.18
N ASN A 390 -22.94 1.35 -3.27
CA ASN A 390 -24.29 0.85 -2.97
C ASN A 390 -24.50 0.56 -1.47
N ARG A 391 -23.45 0.18 -0.73
CA ARG A 391 -23.57 -0.30 0.67
C ARG A 391 -22.77 0.55 1.67
N GLY A 392 -21.87 1.40 1.20
CA GLY A 392 -20.88 2.11 2.00
C GLY A 392 -20.86 3.62 1.81
N ALA A 393 -21.72 4.19 0.96
CA ALA A 393 -21.76 5.62 0.69
C ALA A 393 -23.17 6.12 0.38
N ARG A 394 -23.41 7.41 0.61
CA ARG A 394 -24.67 8.09 0.29
C ARG A 394 -24.54 8.80 -1.06
N LYS A 395 -25.48 8.57 -1.99
CA LYS A 395 -25.55 9.31 -3.26
C LYS A 395 -25.87 10.79 -2.99
N ILE A 396 -25.24 11.69 -3.74
CA ILE A 396 -25.48 13.13 -3.71
C ILE A 396 -25.97 13.58 -5.09
N GLY A 397 -26.93 14.50 -5.12
CA GLY A 397 -27.56 14.95 -6.37
C GLY A 397 -28.82 14.14 -6.71
N ARG A 398 -29.41 14.43 -7.88
CA ARG A 398 -30.66 13.76 -8.31
C ARG A 398 -30.43 12.26 -8.53
N GLY A 399 -31.42 11.49 -8.07
CA GLY A 399 -31.55 10.03 -8.20
C GLY A 399 -31.50 9.58 -9.65
#